data_AF-A0AAW4XQ77-F1
#
_entry.id   AF-A0AAW4XQ77-F1
#
_cell.length_a   1.000
_cell.length_b   1.000
_cell.length_c   1.000
_cell.angle_alpha   90.00
_cell.angle_beta   90.00
_cell.angle_gamma   90.00
#
_symmetry.space_group_name_H-M   'P 1'
#
loop_
_entity.id
_entity.type
_entity.pdbx_description
1 polymer ?
#
loop_
_entity_poly.entity_id
_entity_poly.type
_entity_poly.pdbx_seq_one_letter_code
_entity_poly.pdbx_strand_id
1 'polypeptide(L)' 'AQHAGRVFTRAQLLQEVWGYDFFGGTRTVDVHVRRLRAKLGTEYESLIGTVRNVGYKAVRPTRAKGGAAAPV' A
#
# COMPACT_ATOMS: atom_id res chain seq x y z
N ALA A 1 0.80 -12.86 -0.57
CA ALA A 1 0.28 -11.51 -0.21
C ALA A 1 -1.18 -11.63 0.24
N GLN A 2 -1.43 -11.60 1.56
CA GLN A 2 -2.71 -11.99 2.19
C GLN A 2 -3.70 -10.84 2.50
N HIS A 3 -3.37 -9.58 2.21
CA HIS A 3 -4.22 -8.41 2.54
C HIS A 3 -4.46 -7.44 1.37
N ALA A 4 -4.42 -7.92 0.13
CA ALA A 4 -4.70 -7.07 -1.03
C ALA A 4 -6.16 -6.55 -0.97
N GLY A 5 -6.33 -5.23 -0.97
CA GLY A 5 -7.63 -4.56 -0.92
C GLY A 5 -8.06 -4.04 0.45
N ARG A 6 -7.38 -4.42 1.54
CA ARG A 6 -7.70 -3.90 2.89
C ARG A 6 -7.07 -2.52 3.10
N VAL A 7 -7.85 -1.58 3.64
CA VAL A 7 -7.36 -0.27 4.05
C VAL A 7 -6.83 -0.39 5.47
N PHE A 8 -5.58 0.04 5.67
CA PHE A 8 -4.96 0.14 6.98
C PHE A 8 -4.79 1.60 7.35
N THR A 9 -5.22 1.96 8.57
CA THR A 9 -4.99 3.31 9.08
C THR A 9 -3.52 3.50 9.42
N ARG A 10 -3.09 4.76 9.49
CA ARG A 10 -1.70 5.06 9.86
C ARG A 10 -1.34 4.54 11.25
N ALA A 11 -2.28 4.62 12.20
CA ALA A 11 -2.10 4.10 13.56
C ALA A 11 -2.00 2.55 13.57
N GLN A 12 -2.83 1.86 12.79
CA GLN A 12 -2.74 0.41 12.66
C GLN A 12 -1.41 -0.03 12.04
N LEU A 13 -0.97 0.64 10.97
CA LEU A 13 0.32 0.34 10.35
C LEU A 13 1.49 0.60 11.30
N LEU A 14 1.39 1.66 12.12
CA LEU A 14 2.37 1.94 13.14
C LEU A 14 2.47 0.79 14.14
N GLN A 15 1.33 0.34 14.67
CA GLN A 15 1.28 -0.72 15.68
C GLN A 15 1.67 -2.10 15.14
N GLU A 16 1.23 -2.47 13.94
CA GLU A 16 1.56 -3.77 13.34
C GLU A 16 3.03 -3.88 12.94
N VAL A 17 3.66 -2.78 12.51
CA VAL A 17 5.06 -2.80 12.00
C VAL A 17 6.07 -2.50 13.10
N TRP A 18 5.78 -1.54 13.99
CA TRP A 18 6.71 -1.13 15.05
C TRP A 18 6.30 -1.60 16.45
N GLY A 19 5.07 -2.07 16.64
CA GLY A 19 4.54 -2.44 17.95
C GLY A 19 3.95 -1.26 18.73
N TYR A 20 3.34 -1.59 19.87
CA TYR A 20 2.66 -0.63 20.75
C TYR A 20 3.62 0.28 21.53
N ASP A 21 4.90 -0.08 21.64
CA ASP A 21 5.92 0.63 22.41
C ASP A 21 6.60 1.77 21.61
N PHE A 22 6.24 1.94 20.33
CA PHE A 22 6.84 2.96 19.50
C PHE A 22 6.30 4.36 19.84
N PHE A 23 7.11 5.18 20.50
CA PHE A 23 6.81 6.57 20.86
C PHE A 23 6.77 7.56 19.69
N GLY A 24 7.01 7.11 18.45
CA GLY A 24 6.98 8.00 17.29
C GLY A 24 5.56 8.17 16.71
N GLY A 25 5.28 9.33 16.12
CA GLY A 25 3.99 9.59 15.49
C GLY A 25 3.78 8.84 14.17
N THR A 26 2.54 8.83 13.68
CA THR A 26 2.13 8.23 12.39
C THR A 26 2.92 8.73 11.17
N ARG A 27 3.67 9.83 11.31
CA ARG A 27 4.53 10.43 10.30
C ARG A 27 5.70 9.52 9.87
N THR A 28 6.14 8.60 10.74
CA THR A 28 7.14 7.59 10.35
C THR A 28 6.60 6.67 9.26
N VAL A 29 5.30 6.35 9.30
CA VAL A 29 4.65 5.50 8.30
C VAL A 29 4.70 6.16 6.93
N ASP A 30 4.35 7.45 6.84
CA ASP A 30 4.43 8.20 5.57
C ASP A 30 5.85 8.19 4.98
N VAL A 31 6.88 8.38 5.81
CA VAL A 31 8.29 8.38 5.37
C VAL A 31 8.69 7.02 4.82
N HIS A 32 8.34 5.94 5.53
CA HIS A 32 8.69 4.58 5.13
C HIS A 32 7.92 4.17 3.87
N VAL A 33 6.64 4.51 3.75
CA VAL A 33 5.86 4.28 2.54
C VAL A 33 6.44 5.04 1.35
N ARG A 34 6.85 6.30 1.54
CA ARG A 34 7.49 7.09 0.47
C ARG A 34 8.82 6.48 0.01
N ARG A 35 9.66 6.04 0.94
CA ARG A 35 10.92 5.33 0.63
C ARG A 35 10.66 4.00 -0.07
N LEU A 36 9.64 3.26 0.37
CA LEU A 36 9.23 1.99 -0.24
C LEU A 36 8.77 2.21 -1.68
N ARG A 37 7.94 3.23 -1.95
CA ARG A 37 7.53 3.61 -3.32
C ARG A 37 8.72 3.96 -4.21
N ALA A 38 9.68 4.73 -3.67
CA ALA A 38 10.89 5.07 -4.42
C ALA A 38 11.73 3.83 -4.78
N LYS A 39 11.80 2.84 -3.88
CA LYS A 39 12.50 1.56 -4.14
C LYS A 39 11.75 0.63 -5.10
N LEU A 40 10.41 0.68 -5.08
CA LEU A 40 9.54 -0.09 -5.98
C LEU A 40 9.63 0.41 -7.43
N GLY A 41 9.91 1.69 -7.63
CA GLY A 41 9.90 2.29 -8.97
C GLY A 41 8.48 2.59 -9.47
N THR A 42 8.39 3.35 -10.56
CA THR A 42 7.12 3.84 -11.15
C THR A 42 6.18 2.72 -11.60
N GLU A 43 6.72 1.57 -12.00
CA GLU A 43 5.94 0.40 -12.41
C GLU A 43 5.09 -0.17 -11.25
N TYR A 44 5.57 -0.03 -10.02
CA TYR A 44 5.00 -0.67 -8.84
C TYR A 44 4.56 0.31 -7.75
N GLU A 45 4.71 1.62 -7.96
CA GLU A 45 4.24 2.62 -6.99
C GLU A 45 2.72 2.57 -6.80
N SER A 46 2.01 2.21 -7.88
CA SER A 46 0.55 2.07 -7.92
C SER A 46 0.03 0.90 -7.07
N LEU A 47 0.92 0.02 -6.61
CA LEU A 47 0.59 -1.04 -5.66
C LEU A 47 0.25 -0.50 -4.27
N ILE A 48 0.66 0.72 -3.94
CA ILE A 48 0.37 1.34 -2.65
C ILE A 48 -0.60 2.50 -2.86
N GLY A 49 -1.89 2.20 -2.69
CA GLY A 49 -2.94 3.20 -2.75
C GLY A 49 -2.94 4.08 -1.49
N THR A 50 -2.98 5.39 -1.66
CA THR A 50 -3.14 6.34 -0.56
C THR A 50 -4.62 6.69 -0.41
N VAL A 51 -5.17 6.51 0.80
CA VAL A 51 -6.53 6.92 1.16
C VAL A 51 -6.42 8.18 2.01
N ARG A 52 -6.78 9.34 1.43
CA ARG A 52 -6.72 10.64 2.11
C ARG A 52 -7.45 10.57 3.46
N ASN A 53 -6.84 11.15 4.49
CA ASN A 53 -7.33 11.19 5.87
C ASN A 53 -7.49 9.83 6.59
N VAL A 54 -7.16 8.70 5.95
CA VAL A 54 -7.29 7.37 6.55
C VAL A 54 -5.94 6.66 6.66
N GLY A 55 -5.24 6.45 5.55
CA GLY A 55 -4.01 5.66 5.53
C GLY A 55 -3.69 5.07 4.16
N TYR A 56 -3.31 3.79 4.14
CA TYR A 56 -2.79 3.13 2.94
C TYR A 56 -3.50 1.79 2.67
N LYS A 57 -3.54 1.42 1.40
CA LYS A 57 -4.04 0.11 0.95
C LYS A 57 -3.04 -0.54 0.00
N ALA A 58 -2.83 -1.83 0.15
CA ALA A 58 -2.12 -2.63 -0.84
C ALA A 58 -3.08 -2.98 -1.97
N VAL A 59 -2.86 -2.43 -3.15
CA VAL A 59 -3.56 -2.77 -4.38
C VAL A 59 -2.77 -3.88 -5.05
N ARG A 60 -3.39 -5.04 -5.28
CA ARG A 60 -2.77 -6.03 -6.20
C ARG A 60 -2.71 -5.37 -7.56
N PRO A 61 -1.60 -5.48 -8.30
CA PRO A 61 -1.64 -5.12 -9.70
C PRO A 61 -2.70 -6.04 -10.27
N THR A 62 -3.83 -5.49 -10.71
CA THR A 62 -4.69 -6.27 -11.58
C THR A 62 -3.76 -6.65 -12.71
N ARG A 63 -3.49 -7.94 -12.89
CA ARG A 63 -3.00 -8.39 -14.18
C ARG A 63 -4.01 -7.80 -15.14
N ALA A 64 -3.60 -6.83 -15.95
CA ALA A 64 -4.44 -6.28 -16.98
C ALA A 64 -5.14 -7.47 -17.63
N LYS A 65 -6.47 -7.42 -17.73
CA LYS A 65 -7.27 -8.46 -18.37
C LYS A 65 -6.52 -8.93 -19.61
N GLY A 66 -5.93 -10.11 -19.53
CA GLY A 66 -5.41 -10.79 -20.69
C GLY A 66 -6.61 -11.16 -21.55
N GLY A 67 -6.61 -10.71 -22.80
CA GLY A 67 -7.40 -11.29 -23.89
C GLY A 67 -8.92 -11.28 -23.69
N ALA A 68 -9.55 -10.17 -24.04
CA ALA A 68 -10.89 -10.24 -24.65
C ALA A 68 -10.72 -10.03 -26.16
N ALA A 69 -10.03 -10.97 -26.81
CA ALA A 69 -10.16 -11.22 -28.23
C ALA A 69 -11.00 -12.51 -28.34
N ALA A 70 -12.30 -12.34 -28.54
CA ALA A 70 -13.16 -13.41 -29.01
C ALA A 70 -13.53 -13.07 -30.46
N PRO A 71 -13.09 -13.83 -31.46
CA PRO A 71 -13.61 -13.70 -32.81
C PRO A 71 -14.94 -14.46 -32.90
N VAL A 72 -16.00 -13.79 -33.34
CA VAL A 72 -17.11 -14.41 -34.10
C VAL A 72 -17.52 -13.47 -35.22
#